data_AF-A0A8J3JCP2-F1
#
_entry.id   AF-A0A8J3JCP2-F1
#
_cell.length_a   1.000
_cell.length_b   1.000
_cell.length_c   1.000
_cell.angle_alpha   90.00
_cell.angle_beta   90.00
_cell.angle_gamma   90.00
#
_symmetry.space_group_name_H-M   'P 1'
#
loop_
_entity.id
_entity.type
_entity.pdbx_description
1 polymer ?
#
loop_
_entity_poly.entity_id
_entity_poly.type
_entity_poly.pdbx_seq_one_letter_code
_entity_poly.pdbx_strand_id
1 'polypeptide(L)'
;MSISTHTCLVVSCDTPDCLAYIGEDDEGSHFPTVEAAIDSGEREGWQFTRDGRTARCPDCVRAEVCRISAHQWTGWARRWDAPGHQNRWCRYCGTRQTRLRPDAVTGR
;
A
#
# COMPACT_ATOMS: atom_id res chain seq x y z
N MET A 1 39.17 3.68 -7.76
CA MET A 1 38.08 2.81 -7.29
C MET A 1 37.22 3.63 -6.35
N SER A 2 35.92 3.75 -6.60
CA SER A 2 35.00 4.53 -5.76
C SER A 2 33.94 3.59 -5.17
N ILE A 3 33.72 3.68 -3.87
CA ILE A 3 32.62 3.02 -3.15
C ILE A 3 31.54 4.08 -2.95
N SER A 4 30.28 3.72 -3.18
CA SER A 4 29.13 4.58 -2.90
C SER A 4 28.12 3.83 -2.03
N THR A 5 27.39 4.56 -1.20
CA THR A 5 26.36 4.04 -0.30
C THR A 5 25.03 4.66 -0.69
N HIS A 6 23.98 3.87 -0.70
CA HIS A 6 22.62 4.31 -1.03
C HIS A 6 21.64 3.76 0.01
N THR A 7 20.48 4.39 0.10
CA THR A 7 19.32 3.95 0.88
C THR A 7 18.30 3.33 -0.06
N CYS A 8 17.86 2.10 0.23
CA CYS A 8 16.79 1.45 -0.50
C CYS A 8 15.45 1.69 0.21
N LEU A 9 14.40 2.00 -0.56
CA LEU A 9 13.04 2.06 -0.02
C LEU A 9 12.32 0.73 -0.24
N VAL A 10 11.96 0.08 0.87
CA VAL A 10 11.14 -1.13 0.87
C VAL A 10 9.99 -0.90 1.84
N VAL A 11 8.75 -0.91 1.34
CA VAL A 11 7.57 -0.48 2.11
C VAL A 11 6.43 -1.43 1.86
N SER A 12 5.86 -1.99 2.93
CA SER A 12 4.59 -2.72 2.89
C SER A 12 3.48 -1.87 3.52
N CYS A 13 2.25 -2.04 3.06
CA CYS A 13 1.11 -1.36 3.67
C CYS A 13 0.71 -2.03 4.99
N ASP A 14 0.61 -1.23 6.07
CA ASP A 14 0.18 -1.70 7.39
C ASP A 14 -1.34 -1.86 7.56
N THR A 15 -2.12 -1.60 6.52
CA THR A 15 -3.56 -1.85 6.59
C THR A 15 -3.78 -3.35 6.59
N PRO A 16 -4.53 -3.92 7.56
CA PRO A 16 -4.85 -5.34 7.57
C PRO A 16 -5.42 -5.77 6.23
N ASP A 17 -5.00 -6.95 5.77
CA ASP A 17 -5.43 -7.53 4.51
C ASP A 17 -5.05 -6.75 3.24
N CYS A 18 -4.04 -5.87 3.31
CA CYS A 18 -3.45 -5.20 2.16
C CYS A 18 -2.08 -5.80 1.83
N LEU A 19 -1.86 -6.18 0.57
CA LEU A 19 -0.56 -6.63 0.06
C LEU A 19 0.17 -5.57 -0.76
N ALA A 20 -0.33 -4.32 -0.76
CA ALA A 20 0.35 -3.24 -1.45
C ALA A 20 1.76 -3.07 -0.87
N TYR A 21 2.72 -2.92 -1.77
CA TYR A 21 4.14 -2.93 -1.44
C TYR A 21 4.94 -2.15 -2.50
N ILE A 22 6.01 -1.46 -2.07
CA ILE A 22 7.05 -0.88 -2.92
C ILE A 22 8.36 -1.63 -2.63
N GLY A 23 9.03 -2.07 -3.69
CA GLY A 23 10.41 -2.57 -3.64
C GLY A 23 10.60 -3.79 -4.53
N GLU A 24 10.86 -3.61 -5.82
CA GLU A 24 11.17 -4.78 -6.67
C GLU A 24 12.48 -5.43 -6.24
N ASP A 25 12.42 -6.77 -6.19
CA ASP A 25 13.47 -7.77 -6.14
C ASP A 25 14.87 -7.21 -6.45
N ASP A 26 15.65 -6.99 -5.39
CA ASP A 26 17.09 -6.69 -5.37
C ASP A 26 17.58 -5.40 -6.07
N GLU A 27 16.74 -4.65 -6.78
CA GLU A 27 17.07 -3.36 -7.46
C GLU A 27 16.13 -2.19 -7.06
N GLY A 28 15.53 -2.26 -5.86
CA GLY A 28 14.69 -1.19 -5.32
C GLY A 28 15.29 0.21 -5.53
N SER A 29 14.43 1.22 -5.63
CA SER A 29 14.89 2.59 -5.88
C SER A 29 15.93 3.03 -4.84
N HIS A 30 17.07 3.48 -5.35
CA HIS A 30 18.21 3.91 -4.55
C HIS A 30 18.16 5.42 -4.35
N PHE A 31 18.26 5.84 -3.09
CA PHE A 31 18.20 7.22 -2.67
C PHE A 31 19.46 7.64 -1.92
N PRO A 32 19.84 8.93 -1.97
CA PRO A 32 21.01 9.42 -1.24
C PRO A 32 20.78 9.50 0.27
N THR A 33 19.52 9.59 0.72
CA THR A 33 19.14 9.66 2.14
C THR A 33 17.80 8.95 2.40
N VAL A 34 17.49 8.73 3.69
CA VAL A 34 16.19 8.19 4.14
C VAL A 34 15.05 9.16 3.82
N GLU A 35 15.27 10.46 3.99
CA GLU A 35 14.28 11.50 3.69
C GLU A 35 13.92 11.49 2.20
N ALA A 36 14.92 11.41 1.31
CA ALA A 36 14.67 11.33 -0.13
C ALA A 36 13.90 10.06 -0.53
N ALA A 37 14.13 8.95 0.18
CA ALA A 37 13.37 7.73 0.01
C ALA A 37 11.90 7.92 0.44
N ILE A 38 11.66 8.45 1.64
CA ILE A 38 10.31 8.74 2.14
C ILE A 38 9.57 9.72 1.22
N ASP A 39 10.21 10.83 0.84
CA ASP A 39 9.67 11.83 -0.09
C ASP A 39 9.31 11.23 -1.45
N SER A 40 10.02 10.18 -1.89
CA SER A 40 9.67 9.44 -3.10
C SER A 40 8.38 8.64 -2.91
N GLY A 41 8.27 7.88 -1.81
CA GLY A 41 7.05 7.14 -1.50
C GLY A 41 5.83 8.07 -1.33
N GLU A 42 6.01 9.23 -0.69
CA GLU A 42 4.94 10.22 -0.53
C GLU A 42 4.48 10.80 -1.88
N ARG A 43 5.39 11.02 -2.84
CA ARG A 43 5.05 11.42 -4.21
C ARG A 43 4.27 10.35 -4.97
N GLU A 44 4.46 9.08 -4.64
CA GLU A 44 3.64 7.96 -5.15
C GLU A 44 2.30 7.83 -4.41
N GLY A 45 2.03 8.70 -3.43
CA GLY A 45 0.78 8.76 -2.67
C GLY A 45 0.76 7.86 -1.45
N TRP A 46 1.89 7.28 -1.06
CA TRP A 46 2.00 6.59 0.22
C TRP A 46 1.98 7.60 1.37
N GLN A 47 1.41 7.19 2.50
CA GLN A 47 1.44 7.98 3.72
C GLN A 47 2.28 7.27 4.76
N PHE A 48 3.30 7.96 5.27
CA PHE A 48 4.15 7.46 6.33
C PHE A 48 3.81 8.13 7.66
N THR A 49 3.96 7.43 8.77
CA THR A 49 4.07 8.10 10.07
C THR A 49 5.37 8.88 10.13
N ARG A 50 5.40 9.92 10.99
CA ARG A 50 6.56 10.80 11.12
C ARG A 50 7.86 10.10 11.53
N ASP A 51 7.74 8.93 12.15
CA ASP A 51 8.87 8.07 12.54
C ASP A 51 9.22 7.02 11.46
N GLY A 52 8.53 7.03 10.31
CA GLY A 52 8.73 6.11 9.19
C GLY A 52 8.34 4.66 9.47
N ARG A 53 7.76 4.35 10.64
CA ARG A 53 7.49 2.97 11.08
C ARG A 53 6.18 2.40 10.56
N THR A 54 5.27 3.25 10.11
CA THR A 54 3.99 2.82 9.57
C THR A 54 3.77 3.49 8.23
N ALA A 55 3.31 2.71 7.26
CA ALA A 55 3.02 3.15 5.90
C ALA A 55 1.62 2.68 5.46
N ARG A 56 0.90 3.56 4.76
CA ARG A 56 -0.37 3.25 4.12
C ARG A 56 -0.29 3.54 2.63
N CYS A 57 -0.70 2.57 1.82
CA CYS A 57 -0.73 2.73 0.37
C CYS A 57 -1.85 3.69 -0.08
N PRO A 58 -1.76 4.24 -1.30
CA PRO A 58 -2.74 5.21 -1.81
C PRO A 58 -4.19 4.69 -1.81
N ASP A 59 -4.39 3.40 -2.08
CA ASP A 59 -5.72 2.78 -2.11
C ASP A 59 -6.33 2.71 -0.72
N CYS A 60 -5.56 2.30 0.30
CA CYS A 60 -6.02 2.23 1.68
C CYS A 60 -6.30 3.63 2.26
N VAL A 61 -5.48 4.62 1.93
CA VAL A 61 -5.71 6.02 2.30
C VAL A 61 -7.02 6.52 1.70
N ARG A 62 -7.23 6.33 0.39
CA ARG A 62 -8.48 6.75 -0.28
C ARG A 62 -9.70 6.01 0.25
N ALA A 63 -9.56 4.71 0.54
CA ALA A 63 -10.65 3.92 1.09
C ALA A 63 -11.05 4.41 2.49
N GLU A 64 -10.08 4.81 3.31
CA GLU A 64 -10.33 5.40 4.62
C GLU A 64 -11.05 6.75 4.51
N VAL A 65 -10.66 7.62 3.58
CA VAL A 65 -11.37 8.89 3.31
C VAL A 65 -12.82 8.62 2.91
N CYS A 66 -13.06 7.64 2.04
CA CYS A 66 -14.42 7.25 1.65
C CYS A 66 -15.25 6.70 2.83
N ARG A 67 -14.61 5.99 3.76
CA ARG A 67 -15.24 5.47 4.98
C ARG A 67 -15.64 6.61 5.91
N ILE A 68 -14.73 7.54 6.18
CA ILE A 68 -14.98 8.73 7.03
C ILE A 68 -16.06 9.61 6.41
N SER A 69 -16.06 9.76 5.08
CA SER A 69 -17.06 10.54 4.34
C SER A 69 -18.40 9.82 4.15
N ALA A 70 -18.57 8.63 4.74
CA ALA A 70 -19.78 7.81 4.65
C ALA A 70 -20.24 7.53 3.20
N HIS A 71 -19.31 7.41 2.25
CA HIS A 71 -19.66 7.05 0.88
C HIS A 71 -20.25 5.65 0.81
N GLN A 72 -21.21 5.45 -0.09
CA GLN A 72 -21.75 4.12 -0.36
C GLN A 72 -20.75 3.25 -1.11
N TRP A 73 -20.71 1.97 -0.75
CA TRP A 73 -19.85 0.98 -1.39
C TRP A 73 -20.68 -0.04 -2.18
N THR A 74 -20.07 -0.64 -3.20
CA THR A 74 -20.61 -1.87 -3.77
C THR A 74 -20.51 -3.00 -2.74
N GLY A 75 -21.27 -4.08 -2.96
CA GLY A 75 -20.94 -5.35 -2.32
C GLY A 75 -19.53 -5.78 -2.70
N TRP A 76 -18.91 -6.62 -1.86
CA TRP A 76 -17.68 -7.30 -2.21
C TRP A 76 -17.88 -8.16 -3.46
N ALA A 77 -16.85 -8.25 -4.29
CA ALA A 77 -16.82 -9.16 -5.41
C ALA A 77 -17.18 -10.58 -4.96
N ARG A 78 -18.04 -11.27 -5.71
CA ARG A 78 -18.59 -12.57 -5.31
C ARG A 78 -17.55 -13.68 -5.23
N ARG A 79 -16.42 -13.52 -5.94
CA ARG A 79 -15.33 -14.49 -6.00
C ARG A 79 -14.05 -13.82 -5.56
N TRP A 80 -13.21 -14.61 -4.89
CA TRP A 80 -11.81 -14.27 -4.72
C TRP A 80 -11.10 -14.40 -6.06
N ASP A 81 -10.25 -13.44 -6.42
CA ASP A 81 -9.32 -13.63 -7.54
C ASP A 81 -8.16 -14.55 -7.12
N ALA A 82 -7.32 -14.96 -8.07
CA ALA A 82 -5.98 -15.43 -7.74
C ALA A 82 -5.11 -14.17 -7.64
N PRO A 83 -4.41 -13.88 -6.52
CA PRO A 83 -3.94 -14.76 -5.43
C PRO A 83 -4.77 -14.75 -4.12
N GLY A 84 -6.07 -14.43 -4.16
CA GLY A 84 -6.95 -14.53 -3.00
C GLY A 84 -7.50 -13.18 -2.53
N HIS A 85 -7.70 -12.23 -3.44
CA HIS A 85 -8.28 -10.92 -3.10
C HIS A 85 -9.76 -10.85 -3.42
N GLN A 86 -10.48 -10.06 -2.62
CA GLN A 86 -11.80 -9.54 -2.98
C GLN A 86 -11.76 -8.04 -2.99
N ASN A 87 -12.41 -7.48 -4.00
CA ASN A 87 -12.47 -6.05 -4.22
C ASN A 87 -13.90 -5.53 -4.03
N ARG A 88 -14.03 -4.31 -3.56
CA ARG A 88 -15.25 -3.50 -3.65
C ARG A 88 -14.89 -2.09 -4.06
N TRP A 89 -15.87 -1.33 -4.55
CA TRP A 89 -15.66 0.01 -5.07
C TRP A 89 -16.57 1.01 -4.39
N CYS A 90 -16.05 2.20 -4.12
CA CYS A 90 -16.83 3.34 -3.70
C CYS A 90 -17.72 3.78 -4.87
N ARG A 91 -19.03 3.88 -4.65
CA ARG A 91 -20.00 4.29 -5.68
C ARG A 91 -19.88 5.77 -6.06
N TYR A 92 -19.27 6.59 -5.20
CA TYR A 92 -19.14 8.02 -5.43
C TYR A 92 -17.89 8.38 -6.26
N CYS A 93 -16.72 7.84 -5.90
CA CYS A 93 -15.44 8.23 -6.51
C CYS A 93 -14.67 7.08 -7.17
N GLY A 94 -15.22 5.86 -7.18
CA GLY A 94 -14.57 4.70 -7.81
C GLY A 94 -13.39 4.11 -7.04
N THR A 95 -13.01 4.67 -5.88
CA THR A 95 -11.95 4.13 -5.02
C THR A 95 -12.14 2.64 -4.76
N ARG A 96 -11.08 1.86 -4.99
CA ARG A 96 -11.04 0.42 -4.71
C ARG A 96 -10.67 0.18 -3.25
N GLN A 97 -11.34 -0.77 -2.63
CA GLN A 97 -10.87 -1.40 -1.41
C GLN A 97 -10.67 -2.89 -1.66
N THR A 98 -9.55 -3.41 -1.18
CA THR A 98 -9.16 -4.80 -1.29
C THR A 98 -9.14 -5.43 0.10
N ARG A 99 -9.55 -6.69 0.17
CA ARG A 99 -9.30 -7.56 1.33
C ARG A 99 -8.76 -8.90 0.86
N LEU A 100 -8.06 -9.59 1.73
CA LEU A 100 -7.49 -10.91 1.53
C LEU A 100 -8.41 -11.98 2.08
N ARG A 101 -8.23 -13.17 1.53
CA ARG A 101 -8.80 -14.38 2.08
C ARG A 101 -8.18 -14.63 3.46
N PRO A 102 -8.96 -15.00 4.50
CA PRO A 102 -8.40 -15.22 5.84
C PRO A 102 -7.27 -16.27 5.88
N ASP A 103 -7.32 -17.28 5.02
CA ASP A 103 -6.30 -18.33 4.84
C ASP A 103 -5.08 -17.89 4.04
N ALA A 104 -5.13 -16.74 3.35
CA ALA A 104 -3.98 -16.19 2.61
C ALA A 104 -3.03 -15.38 3.50
N VAL A 105 -3.42 -15.05 4.73
CA VAL A 105 -2.64 -14.22 5.66
C VAL A 105 -1.56 -15.03 6.40
N THR A 106 -1.70 -16.36 6.50
CA THR A 106 -0.81 -17.24 7.30
C THR A 106 0.42 -17.77 6.55
N GLY A 107 0.74 -17.25 5.37
CA GLY A 107 1.82 -17.74 4.51
C GLY A 107 3.12 -16.93 4.54
N ARG A 108 3.37 -16.11 5.57
CA ARG A 108 4.64 -15.40 5.77
C ARG A 108 5.41 -15.97 6.95
#